data_AF-A0A2V8T260-F1
#
_entry.id   AF-A0A2V8T260-F1
#
_cell.length_a   1.000
_cell.length_b   1.000
_cell.length_c   1.000
_cell.angle_alpha   90.00
_cell.angle_beta   90.00
_cell.angle_gamma   90.00
#
_symmetry.space_group_name_H-M   'P 1'
#
loop_
_entity.id
_entity.type
_entity.pdbx_description
1 polymer ?
#
loop_
_entity_poly.entity_id
_entity_poly.type
_entity_poly.pdbx_seq_one_letter_code
_entity_poly.pdbx_strand_id
1 'polypeptide(L)'
;AGAAFESKRWGARRFASVIDHLQSRWLLESIIIAGPGQERLAGEVAGFSDSNPCVLSGVSLAELKAVVGNFGRVFVSNDSGPMHIAAALECPVVAVFGSSNPDVWHPWTSAPYRVLGGERGTPDSNVRGSIDTIQADEVIAAVDEVLELAATHAAS
;
A
#
# COMPACT_ATOMS: atom_id res chain seq x y z
N ALA A 1 1.20 4.12 4.98
CA ALA A 1 1.49 5.45 5.56
C ALA A 1 2.95 5.66 5.98
N GLY A 2 3.66 4.64 6.47
CA GLY A 2 5.07 4.75 6.84
C GLY A 2 6.02 4.92 5.65
N ALA A 3 7.07 5.73 5.82
CA ALA A 3 8.26 5.77 4.98
C ALA A 3 9.42 6.40 5.78
N ALA A 4 10.66 5.98 5.51
CA ALA A 4 11.86 6.49 6.18
C ALA A 4 12.07 8.00 5.96
N PHE A 5 11.58 8.53 4.84
CA PHE A 5 11.60 9.95 4.51
C PHE A 5 10.18 10.47 4.37
N GLU A 6 9.91 11.67 4.88
CA GLU A 6 8.59 12.30 4.83
C GLU A 6 8.10 12.53 3.40
N SER A 7 9.01 12.86 2.48
CA SER A 7 8.73 13.02 1.03
C SER A 7 8.24 11.76 0.32
N LYS A 8 8.22 10.60 1.02
CA LYS A 8 7.72 9.33 0.51
C LYS A 8 6.43 8.89 1.20
N ARG A 9 5.76 9.79 1.93
CA ARG A 9 4.47 9.50 2.58
C ARG A 9 3.34 10.07 1.76
N TRP A 10 2.47 9.21 1.25
CA TRP A 10 1.34 9.63 0.42
C TRP A 10 0.23 10.38 1.20
N GLY A 11 0.22 10.28 2.53
CA GLY A 11 -0.65 11.07 3.41
C GLY A 11 -1.81 10.29 4.02
N ALA A 12 -2.12 10.58 5.28
CA ALA A 12 -3.04 9.76 6.09
C ALA A 12 -4.49 9.74 5.59
N ARG A 13 -5.05 10.90 5.21
CA ARG A 13 -6.43 11.01 4.68
C ARG A 13 -6.63 10.18 3.41
N ARG A 14 -5.61 10.11 2.54
CA ARG A 14 -5.70 9.34 1.29
C ARG A 14 -5.75 7.85 1.56
N PHE A 15 -4.91 7.35 2.48
CA PHE A 15 -5.01 5.96 2.95
C PHE A 15 -6.36 5.68 3.61
N ALA A 16 -6.91 6.61 4.39
CA ALA A 16 -8.24 6.46 4.98
C ALA A 16 -9.34 6.33 3.91
N SER A 17 -9.28 7.13 2.84
CA SER A 17 -10.22 7.01 1.71
C SER A 17 -10.17 5.63 1.04
N VAL A 18 -8.98 5.04 0.91
CA VAL A 18 -8.83 3.67 0.38
C VAL A 18 -9.47 2.64 1.32
N ILE A 19 -9.26 2.79 2.64
CA ILE A 19 -9.87 1.91 3.65
C ILE A 19 -11.40 1.97 3.57
N ASP A 20 -11.97 3.17 3.50
CA ASP A 20 -13.42 3.37 3.43
C ASP A 20 -14.01 2.82 2.13
N HIS A 21 -13.27 2.94 1.03
CA HIS A 21 -13.66 2.31 -0.24
C HIS A 21 -13.63 0.78 -0.17
N LEU A 22 -12.56 0.19 0.37
CA LEU A 22 -12.45 -1.27 0.55
C LEU A 22 -13.62 -1.83 1.36
N GLN A 23 -13.99 -1.15 2.46
CA GLN A 23 -15.11 -1.57 3.27
C GLN A 23 -16.45 -1.43 2.52
N SER A 24 -16.70 -0.27 1.92
CA SER A 24 -18.02 0.02 1.30
C SER A 24 -18.28 -0.75 0.00
N ARG A 25 -17.26 -0.97 -0.84
CA ARG A 25 -17.40 -1.61 -2.15
C ARG A 25 -17.10 -3.10 -2.15
N TRP A 26 -16.13 -3.53 -1.35
CA TRP A 26 -15.63 -4.91 -1.35
C TRP A 26 -15.96 -5.68 -0.07
N LEU A 27 -16.56 -5.01 0.93
CA LEU A 27 -16.84 -5.58 2.26
C LEU A 27 -15.57 -6.13 2.93
N LEU A 28 -14.43 -5.49 2.66
CA LEU A 28 -13.13 -5.89 3.21
C LEU A 28 -12.74 -4.99 4.37
N GLU A 29 -12.57 -5.61 5.55
CA GLU A 29 -11.97 -4.95 6.71
C GLU A 29 -10.48 -4.71 6.48
N SER A 30 -10.01 -3.55 6.92
CA SER A 30 -8.62 -3.14 6.73
C SER A 30 -7.80 -3.25 8.02
N ILE A 31 -6.57 -3.75 7.87
CA ILE A 31 -5.55 -3.77 8.92
C ILE A 31 -4.46 -2.76 8.55
N ILE A 32 -4.25 -1.77 9.40
CA ILE A 32 -3.13 -0.82 9.29
C ILE A 32 -1.94 -1.42 10.05
N ILE A 33 -0.85 -1.69 9.33
CA ILE A 33 0.39 -2.20 9.92
C ILE A 33 1.36 -1.03 10.13
N ALA A 34 1.76 -0.82 11.37
CA ALA A 34 2.78 0.14 11.77
C ALA A 34 4.02 -0.58 12.31
N GLY A 35 5.18 -0.25 11.73
CA GLY A 35 6.46 -0.62 12.33
C GLY A 35 6.73 0.12 13.63
N PRO A 36 7.75 -0.28 14.41
CA PRO A 36 8.12 0.39 15.65
C PRO A 36 8.32 1.91 15.45
N GLY A 37 7.64 2.73 16.25
CA GLY A 37 7.72 4.20 16.18
C GLY A 37 6.80 4.86 15.16
N GLN A 38 5.92 4.11 14.49
CA GLN A 38 4.95 4.61 13.50
C GLN A 38 3.51 4.63 14.03
N GLU A 39 3.31 4.44 15.34
CA GLU A 39 2.00 4.31 15.99
C GLU A 39 1.13 5.54 15.74
N ARG A 40 1.73 6.73 15.85
CA ARG A 40 1.06 8.00 15.58
C ARG A 40 0.53 8.07 14.14
N LEU A 41 1.33 7.64 13.16
CA LEU A 41 0.92 7.69 11.75
C LEU A 41 -0.23 6.73 11.46
N ALA A 42 -0.22 5.54 12.06
CA ALA A 42 -1.34 4.60 11.95
C ALA A 42 -2.59 5.13 12.63
N GLY A 43 -2.46 5.75 13.82
CA GLY A 43 -3.56 6.41 14.51
C GLY A 43 -4.15 7.57 13.71
N GLU A 44 -3.33 8.35 13.02
CA GLU A 44 -3.81 9.43 12.13
C GLU A 44 -4.62 8.87 10.94
N VAL A 45 -4.17 7.78 10.30
CA VAL A 45 -4.95 7.13 9.24
C VAL A 45 -6.28 6.61 9.79
N ALA A 46 -6.25 5.88 10.90
CA ALA A 46 -7.44 5.31 11.52
C ALA A 46 -8.44 6.41 11.93
N GLY A 47 -7.96 7.53 12.48
CA GLY A 47 -8.80 8.66 12.88
C GLY A 47 -9.43 9.45 11.73
N PHE A 48 -8.97 9.25 10.48
CA PHE A 48 -9.60 9.84 9.29
C PHE A 48 -10.54 8.88 8.55
N SER A 49 -10.58 7.61 8.94
CA SER A 49 -11.42 6.60 8.30
C SER A 49 -12.73 6.44 9.07
N ASP A 50 -13.83 6.34 8.33
CA ASP A 50 -15.16 6.06 8.88
C ASP A 50 -15.39 4.55 9.15
N SER A 51 -14.50 3.69 8.64
CA SER A 51 -14.65 2.22 8.65
C SER A 51 -13.94 1.51 9.80
N ASN A 52 -13.42 2.26 10.79
CA ASN A 52 -12.79 1.75 12.02
C ASN A 52 -11.75 0.61 11.78
N PRO A 53 -10.67 0.87 11.03
CA PRO A 53 -9.67 -0.14 10.72
C PRO A 53 -8.94 -0.65 11.96
N CYS A 54 -8.52 -1.92 11.93
CA CYS A 54 -7.67 -2.48 12.98
C CYS A 54 -6.24 -1.92 12.86
N VAL A 55 -5.67 -1.41 13.95
CA VAL A 55 -4.28 -0.94 13.98
C VAL A 55 -3.40 -1.96 14.68
N LEU A 56 -2.42 -2.50 13.97
CA LEU A 56 -1.36 -3.34 14.52
C LEU A 56 -0.05 -2.57 14.54
N SER A 57 0.41 -2.21 15.75
CA SER A 57 1.67 -1.49 15.98
C SER A 57 2.76 -2.38 16.56
N GLY A 58 4.03 -2.04 16.29
CA GLY A 58 5.17 -2.78 16.82
C GLY A 58 5.29 -4.20 16.24
N VAL A 59 4.67 -4.42 15.08
CA VAL A 59 4.56 -5.72 14.42
C VAL A 59 5.96 -6.19 14.00
N SER A 60 6.33 -7.39 14.46
CA SER A 60 7.54 -8.07 14.01
C SER A 60 7.41 -8.52 12.55
N LEU A 61 8.54 -8.82 11.91
CA LEU A 61 8.54 -9.37 10.55
C LEU A 61 7.75 -10.69 10.45
N ALA A 62 7.77 -11.52 11.49
CA ALA A 62 7.04 -12.78 11.52
C ALA A 62 5.53 -12.55 11.53
N GLU A 63 5.06 -11.62 12.36
CA GLU A 63 3.65 -11.24 12.44
C GLU A 63 3.17 -10.56 11.16
N LEU A 64 3.98 -9.67 10.55
CA LEU A 64 3.66 -9.08 9.25
C LEU A 64 3.41 -10.17 8.19
N LYS A 65 4.32 -11.15 8.10
CA LYS A 65 4.17 -12.26 7.15
C LYS A 65 2.93 -13.10 7.46
N ALA A 66 2.65 -13.36 8.73
CA ALA A 66 1.47 -14.13 9.13
C ALA A 66 0.17 -13.40 8.79
N VAL A 67 0.10 -12.09 9.05
CA VAL A 67 -1.09 -11.29 8.73
C VAL A 67 -1.30 -11.24 7.21
N VAL A 68 -0.26 -10.88 6.46
CA VAL A 68 -0.36 -10.75 5.00
C VAL A 68 -0.61 -12.10 4.33
N GLY A 69 0.11 -13.15 4.71
CA GLY A 69 -0.01 -14.46 4.08
C GLY A 69 -1.34 -15.17 4.35
N ASN A 70 -1.98 -14.93 5.50
CA ASN A 70 -3.25 -15.58 5.84
C ASN A 70 -4.48 -14.75 5.47
N PHE A 71 -4.38 -13.42 5.49
CA PHE A 71 -5.54 -12.52 5.36
C PHE A 71 -5.41 -11.50 4.22
N GLY A 72 -4.25 -11.39 3.58
CA GLY A 72 -3.99 -10.40 2.54
C GLY A 72 -4.81 -10.64 1.28
N ARG A 73 -5.80 -9.77 1.04
CA ARG A 73 -6.55 -9.72 -0.24
C ARG A 73 -5.98 -8.70 -1.21
N VAL A 74 -5.46 -7.60 -0.67
CA VAL A 74 -4.67 -6.60 -1.36
C VAL A 74 -3.82 -5.87 -0.32
N PHE A 75 -2.58 -5.54 -0.68
CA PHE A 75 -1.67 -4.76 0.16
C PHE A 75 -1.42 -3.38 -0.46
N VAL A 76 -1.87 -2.32 0.21
CA VAL A 76 -1.73 -0.93 -0.26
C VAL A 76 -0.69 -0.21 0.57
N SER A 77 0.37 0.29 -0.06
CA SER A 77 1.50 0.90 0.68
C SER A 77 2.26 1.93 -0.16
N ASN A 78 3.05 2.77 0.51
CA ASN A 78 4.15 3.46 -0.16
C ASN A 78 5.23 2.44 -0.56
N ASP A 79 6.14 2.83 -1.47
CA ASP A 79 7.39 2.10 -1.75
C ASP A 79 8.22 1.89 -0.47
N SER A 80 8.21 0.67 0.06
CA SER A 80 8.82 0.32 1.34
C SER A 80 9.03 -1.20 1.48
N GLY A 81 9.84 -1.62 2.45
CA GLY A 81 10.11 -3.04 2.74
C GLY A 81 8.86 -3.93 2.87
N PRO A 82 7.81 -3.54 3.65
CA PRO A 82 6.57 -4.29 3.74
C PRO A 82 5.88 -4.58 2.40
N MET A 83 5.97 -3.66 1.43
CA MET A 83 5.43 -3.88 0.08
C MET A 83 6.12 -5.07 -0.61
N HIS A 84 7.45 -5.16 -0.52
CA HIS A 84 8.19 -6.30 -1.08
C HIS A 84 7.89 -7.62 -0.34
N ILE A 85 7.65 -7.57 0.96
CA ILE A 85 7.24 -8.74 1.73
C ILE A 85 5.87 -9.23 1.28
N ALA A 86 4.91 -8.33 1.06
CA ALA A 86 3.61 -8.68 0.51
C ALA A 86 3.72 -9.29 -0.89
N ALA A 87 4.55 -8.71 -1.75
CA ALA A 87 4.84 -9.23 -3.08
C ALA A 87 5.42 -10.66 -3.04
N ALA A 88 6.41 -10.90 -2.16
CA ALA A 88 7.02 -12.21 -1.98
C ALA A 88 6.08 -13.28 -1.40
N LEU A 89 4.97 -12.85 -0.77
CA LEU A 89 3.92 -13.72 -0.28
C LEU A 89 2.77 -13.91 -1.29
N GLU A 90 2.95 -13.45 -2.53
CA GLU A 90 1.94 -13.49 -3.60
C GLU A 90 0.62 -12.80 -3.21
N CYS A 91 0.69 -11.81 -2.31
CA CYS A 91 -0.43 -10.94 -2.01
C CYS A 91 -0.51 -9.86 -3.11
N PRO A 92 -1.68 -9.62 -3.72
CA PRO A 92 -1.83 -8.54 -4.70
C PRO A 92 -1.42 -7.18 -4.11
N VAL A 93 -0.75 -6.34 -4.89
CA VAL A 93 -0.13 -5.10 -4.38
C VAL A 93 -0.60 -3.85 -5.15
N VAL A 94 -0.94 -2.80 -4.41
CA VAL A 94 -1.00 -1.44 -4.97
C VAL A 94 0.05 -0.57 -4.26
N ALA A 95 1.06 -0.14 -5.01
CA ALA A 95 2.19 0.59 -4.44
C ALA A 95 2.25 2.03 -4.95
N VAL A 96 2.38 2.97 -4.00
CA VAL A 96 2.47 4.41 -4.27
C VAL A 96 3.92 4.86 -4.15
N PHE A 97 4.48 5.31 -5.25
CA PHE A 97 5.88 5.69 -5.38
C PHE A 97 6.03 7.20 -5.40
N GLY A 98 6.92 7.72 -4.55
CA GLY A 98 7.39 9.10 -4.61
C GLY A 98 8.57 9.23 -5.56
N SER A 99 9.75 9.54 -5.01
CA SER A 99 10.98 9.75 -5.78
C SER A 99 11.75 8.47 -6.15
N SER A 100 11.23 7.29 -5.81
CA SER A 100 11.92 6.03 -6.13
C SER A 100 11.66 5.64 -7.58
N ASN A 101 12.65 5.01 -8.24
CA ASN A 101 12.47 4.46 -9.57
C ASN A 101 11.72 3.11 -9.53
N PRO A 102 10.49 3.02 -10.08
CA PRO A 102 9.70 1.79 -10.07
C PRO A 102 10.29 0.71 -10.98
N ASP A 103 11.07 1.06 -12.01
CA ASP A 103 11.71 0.07 -12.88
C ASP A 103 12.71 -0.80 -12.10
N VAL A 104 13.22 -0.31 -10.97
CA VAL A 104 14.13 -1.03 -10.07
C VAL A 104 13.38 -1.65 -8.88
N TRP A 105 12.48 -0.88 -8.28
CA TRP A 105 11.90 -1.21 -6.96
C TRP A 105 10.43 -1.67 -7.02
N HIS A 106 9.87 -1.97 -8.20
CA HIS A 106 8.51 -2.51 -8.28
C HIS A 106 8.34 -3.82 -7.49
N PRO A 107 7.08 -4.21 -7.18
CA PRO A 107 6.78 -5.51 -6.59
C PRO A 107 7.22 -6.66 -7.51
N TRP A 108 8.21 -7.45 -7.08
CA TRP A 108 8.62 -8.68 -7.77
C TRP A 108 7.73 -9.83 -7.33
N THR A 109 6.66 -10.10 -8.08
CA THR A 109 5.62 -11.07 -7.73
C THR A 109 4.91 -11.60 -8.99
N SER A 110 4.25 -12.76 -8.89
CA SER A 110 3.35 -13.25 -9.94
C SER A 110 1.90 -12.80 -9.70
N ALA A 111 1.57 -12.36 -8.48
CA ALA A 111 0.28 -11.79 -8.15
C ALA A 111 0.02 -10.48 -8.90
N PRO A 112 -1.25 -10.12 -9.16
CA PRO A 112 -1.59 -8.83 -9.75
C PRO A 112 -1.06 -7.66 -8.92
N TYR A 113 -0.45 -6.68 -9.58
CA TYR A 113 -0.02 -5.46 -8.91
C TYR A 113 -0.15 -4.21 -9.78
N ARG A 114 -0.22 -3.05 -9.12
CA ARG A 114 -0.16 -1.73 -9.75
C ARG A 114 0.80 -0.81 -9.01
N VAL A 115 1.51 0.01 -9.77
CA VAL A 115 2.42 1.04 -9.25
C VAL A 115 1.96 2.40 -9.75
N LEU A 116 1.73 3.34 -8.83
CA LEU A 116 1.39 4.72 -9.11
C LEU A 116 2.56 5.63 -8.76
N GLY A 117 2.87 6.59 -9.64
CA GLY A 117 3.99 7.51 -9.46
C GLY A 117 5.36 6.90 -9.74
N GLY A 118 6.39 7.43 -9.06
CA GLY A 118 7.79 7.07 -9.27
C GLY A 118 8.50 7.91 -10.34
N GLU A 119 9.82 7.97 -10.24
CA GLU A 119 10.69 8.64 -11.22
C GLU A 119 11.23 7.60 -12.21
N ARG A 120 10.62 7.53 -13.39
CA ARG A 120 11.10 6.65 -14.48
C ARG A 120 12.28 7.31 -15.19
N GLY A 121 13.32 6.53 -15.49
CA GLY A 121 14.53 7.02 -16.14
C GLY A 121 15.81 6.69 -15.36
N THR A 122 16.92 7.32 -15.74
CA THR A 122 18.22 7.06 -15.10
C THR A 122 18.21 7.46 -13.62
N PRO A 123 18.92 6.73 -12.73
CA PRO A 123 18.85 6.89 -11.26
C PRO A 123 19.16 8.28 -10.68
N ASP A 124 19.63 9.23 -11.51
CA ASP A 124 20.10 10.57 -11.13
C ASP A 124 19.31 11.73 -11.77
N SER A 125 18.13 11.50 -12.34
CA SER A 125 17.30 12.63 -12.77
C SER A 125 16.81 13.40 -11.53
N ASN A 126 17.22 14.66 -11.36
CA ASN A 126 16.81 15.56 -10.25
C ASN A 126 15.29 15.91 -10.23
N VAL A 127 14.44 15.11 -10.88
CA VAL A 127 13.00 15.37 -11.02
C VAL A 127 12.27 14.77 -9.83
N ARG A 128 12.24 15.45 -8.68
CA ARG A 128 11.53 14.96 -7.49
C ARG A 128 10.07 14.63 -7.80
N GLY A 129 9.75 13.35 -7.96
CA GLY A 129 8.40 12.83 -8.07
C GLY A 129 7.66 13.14 -6.78
N SER A 130 6.71 14.08 -6.84
CA SER A 130 5.93 14.46 -5.67
C SER A 130 4.84 13.42 -5.46
N ILE A 131 5.05 12.55 -4.47
CA ILE A 131 4.06 11.57 -4.02
C ILE A 131 2.72 12.23 -3.70
N ASP A 132 2.73 13.52 -3.34
CA ASP A 132 1.55 14.30 -3.00
C ASP A 132 0.64 14.64 -4.19
N THR A 133 1.11 14.44 -5.42
CA THR A 133 0.29 14.66 -6.62
C THR A 133 -0.67 13.52 -6.90
N ILE A 134 -0.37 12.32 -6.39
CA ILE A 134 -1.17 11.11 -6.59
C ILE A 134 -2.43 11.25 -5.75
N GLN A 135 -3.59 11.20 -6.39
CA GLN A 135 -4.88 11.37 -5.73
C GLN A 135 -5.45 10.03 -5.24
N ALA A 136 -6.35 10.11 -4.24
CA ALA A 136 -6.92 8.93 -3.60
C ALA A 136 -7.78 8.10 -4.57
N ASP A 137 -8.51 8.76 -5.47
CA ASP A 137 -9.32 8.14 -6.52
C ASP A 137 -8.48 7.33 -7.51
N GLU A 138 -7.28 7.80 -7.88
CA GLU A 138 -6.35 7.04 -8.73
C GLU A 138 -5.92 5.74 -8.07
N VAL A 139 -5.60 5.77 -6.76
CA VAL A 139 -5.21 4.57 -6.01
C VAL A 139 -6.41 3.66 -5.79
N ILE A 140 -7.59 4.20 -5.54
CA ILE A 140 -8.83 3.43 -5.43
C ILE A 140 -9.12 2.68 -6.72
N ALA A 141 -9.03 3.33 -7.88
CA ALA A 141 -9.22 2.69 -9.18
C ALA A 141 -8.20 1.55 -9.41
N ALA A 142 -6.94 1.75 -9.00
CA ALA A 142 -5.92 0.71 -9.08
C ALA A 142 -6.19 -0.46 -8.11
N VAL A 143 -6.76 -0.20 -6.93
CA VAL A 143 -7.19 -1.23 -5.97
C VAL A 143 -8.31 -2.08 -6.57
N ASP A 144 -9.32 -1.45 -7.18
CA ASP A 144 -10.41 -2.16 -7.83
C ASP A 144 -9.89 -3.08 -8.94
N GLU A 145 -9.05 -2.56 -9.83
CA GLU A 145 -8.43 -3.33 -10.90
C GLU A 145 -7.64 -4.54 -10.38
N VAL A 146 -6.80 -4.34 -9.36
CA VAL A 146 -5.98 -5.41 -8.77
C VAL A 146 -6.85 -6.50 -8.14
N LEU A 147 -7.91 -6.12 -7.42
CA LEU A 147 -8.84 -7.06 -6.80
C LEU A 147 -9.63 -7.87 -7.84
N GLU A 148 -10.06 -7.23 -8.93
CA GLU A 148 -10.76 -7.89 -10.04
C GLU A 148 -9.87 -8.92 -10.77
N LEU A 149 -8.61 -8.55 -11.03
CA LEU A 149 -7.62 -9.46 -11.62
C LEU A 149 -7.34 -10.65 -10.68
N ALA A 150 -7.19 -10.40 -9.39
CA ALA A 150 -6.93 -11.45 -8.41
C ALA A 150 -8.12 -12.43 -8.28
N ALA A 151 -9.35 -11.93 -8.33
CA ALA A 151 -10.54 -12.76 -8.33
C ALA A 151 -10.62 -13.67 -9.57
N THR A 152 -10.17 -13.18 -10.73
CA THR A 152 -10.15 -13.95 -11.97
C THR A 152 -9.12 -15.09 -11.91
N HIS A 153 -7.91 -14.83 -11.39
CA HIS A 153 -6.87 -15.86 -11.23
C HIS A 153 -7.24 -16.94 -10.21
N ALA A 154 -7.99 -16.60 -9.16
CA ALA A 154 -8.43 -17.60 -8.18
C ALA A 154 -9.52 -18.55 -8.72
N ALA A 155 -10.18 -18.18 -9.82
CA ALA A 155 -11.26 -18.95 -10.44
C ALA A 155 -10.78 -19.90 -11.57
N SER A 156 -9.51 -19.83 -11.94
CA SER A 156 -8.86 -20.67 -12.98
C SER A 156 -8.02 -21.79 -12.37
#